data_AF-A0A7W1UNT8-F1
#
_entry.id   AF-A0A7W1UNT8-F1
#
_cell.length_a   1.000
_cell.length_b   1.000
_cell.length_c   1.000
_cell.angle_alpha   90.00
_cell.angle_beta   90.00
_cell.angle_gamma   90.00
#
_symmetry.space_group_name_H-M   'P 1'
#
loop_
_entity.id
_entity.type
_entity.pdbx_description
1 polymer ?
#
loop_
_entity_poly.entity_id
_entity_poly.type
_entity_poly.pdbx_seq_one_letter_code
_entity_poly.pdbx_strand_id
1 'polypeptide(L)' 'MINISKNNCLSNGESRGEIEIITIGDEILIGQIVDTNSAYIGQLLNMNGMSVKQISSVSDDRAHILKAL' A
#
# COMPACT_ATOMS: atom_id res chain seq x y z
N MET A 1 -1.39 10.13 5.15
CA MET A 1 -2.63 9.58 4.54
C MET A 1 -2.31 8.21 3.94
N ILE A 2 -3.24 7.24 3.90
CA ILE A 2 -2.99 5.88 3.36
C ILE A 2 -3.93 5.61 2.20
N ASN A 3 -3.40 5.08 1.10
CA ASN A 3 -4.17 4.59 -0.03
C ASN A 3 -3.92 3.08 -0.23
N ILE A 4 -4.98 2.31 -0.49
CA ILE A 4 -4.92 0.87 -0.74
C ILE A 4 -5.44 0.64 -2.15
N SER A 5 -4.55 0.23 -3.07
CA SER A 5 -4.91 -0.09 -4.45
C SER A 5 -5.05 -1.61 -4.64
N LYS A 6 -6.05 -2.02 -5.43
CA LYS A 6 -6.25 -3.40 -5.87
C LYS A 6 -6.00 -3.46 -7.38
N ASN A 7 -5.00 -4.22 -7.80
CA ASN A 7 -4.73 -4.42 -9.21
C ASN A 7 -5.61 -5.55 -9.81
N ASN A 8 -6.02 -5.34 -11.06
CA ASN A 8 -7.18 -5.96 -11.72
C ASN A 8 -7.21 -7.51 -11.67
N CYS A 9 -8.37 -8.07 -11.30
CA CYS A 9 -8.68 -9.51 -11.30
C CYS A 9 -8.91 -10.02 -12.72
N LEU A 10 -8.25 -11.12 -13.12
CA LEU A 10 -8.62 -11.87 -14.32
C LEU A 10 -9.71 -12.90 -13.98
N SER A 11 -10.72 -13.01 -14.84
CA SER A 11 -11.98 -13.75 -14.67
C SER A 11 -11.86 -15.29 -14.64
N ASN A 12 -10.68 -15.85 -14.42
CA ASN A 12 -10.41 -17.26 -14.69
C ASN A 12 -9.67 -17.94 -13.51
N GLY A 13 -10.41 -18.30 -12.46
CA GLY A 13 -10.06 -19.43 -11.59
C GLY A 13 -9.20 -19.15 -10.37
N GLU A 14 -7.99 -18.60 -10.48
CA GLU A 14 -7.12 -18.35 -9.31
C GLU A 14 -6.20 -17.15 -9.54
N SER A 15 -6.63 -15.97 -9.11
CA SER A 15 -5.72 -14.85 -8.86
C SER A 15 -6.23 -14.12 -7.62
N ARG A 16 -5.53 -14.34 -6.50
CA ARG A 16 -5.76 -13.56 -5.28
C ARG A 16 -5.31 -12.14 -5.61
N GLY A 17 -6.25 -11.20 -5.70
CA GLY A 17 -5.94 -9.81 -6.06
C GLY A 17 -4.74 -9.29 -5.27
N GLU A 18 -3.75 -8.76 -5.98
CA GLU A 18 -2.52 -8.26 -5.37
C GLU A 18 -2.81 -6.89 -4.75
N ILE A 19 -2.56 -6.75 -3.44
CA ILE A 19 -2.80 -5.51 -2.72
C ILE A 19 -1.49 -4.74 -2.57
N GLU A 20 -1.57 -3.44 -2.85
CA GLU A 20 -0.48 -2.50 -2.63
C GLU A 20 -0.93 -1.44 -1.63
N ILE A 21 -0.08 -1.17 -0.63
CA ILE A 21 -0.30 -0.12 0.37
C ILE A 21 0.64 1.03 0.05
N ILE A 22 0.08 2.23 -0.12
CA ILE A 22 0.84 3.44 -0.39
C ILE A 22 0.63 4.39 0.80
N THR A 23 1.71 4.72 1.50
CA THR A 23 1.73 5.77 2.51
C THR A 23 2.24 7.08 1.93
N ILE A 24 1.53 8.17 2.26
CA ILE A 24 1.85 9.52 1.79
C ILE A 24 2.24 10.34 3.02
N GLY A 25 3.48 10.86 3.00
CA GLY A 25 4.03 11.74 4.02
C GLY A 25 5.56 11.76 4.00
N ASP A 26 6.15 12.95 3.92
CA ASP A 26 7.60 13.15 3.88
C ASP A 26 8.28 12.73 5.20
N GLU A 27 7.57 12.81 6.32
CA GLU A 27 8.08 12.49 7.65
C GLU A 27 8.48 11.01 7.78
N ILE A 28 7.80 10.13 7.04
CA ILE A 28 8.14 8.71 6.96
C ILE A 28 9.40 8.53 6.09
N LEU A 29 9.49 9.26 4.97
CA LEU A 29 10.62 9.18 4.05
C LEU A 29 11.94 9.61 4.68
N ILE A 30 11.91 10.66 5.51
CA ILE A 30 13.09 11.18 6.19
C ILE A 30 13.36 10.48 7.54
N GLY A 31 12.56 9.47 7.90
CA GLY A 31 12.76 8.66 9.11
C GLY A 31 12.43 9.37 10.42
N GLN A 32 11.70 10.48 10.39
CA GLN A 32 11.21 11.14 11.61
C GLN A 32 10.09 10.34 12.27
N ILE A 33 9.29 9.62 11.47
CA ILE A 33 8.15 8.82 11.92
C ILE A 33 8.25 7.40 11.35
N VAL A 34 7.93 6.40 12.16
CA VAL A 34 7.83 4.99 11.73
C VAL A 34 6.45 4.75 11.11
N ASP A 35 6.39 4.08 9.96
CA ASP A 35 5.14 3.68 9.31
C ASP A 35 4.46 2.50 10.05
N THR A 36 3.79 2.81 11.16
CA THR A 36 3.00 1.83 11.93
C THR A 36 1.66 1.51 11.27
N ASN A 37 1.18 2.42 10.44
CA ASN A 37 -0.10 2.35 9.76
C ASN A 37 -0.13 1.25 8.71
N SER A 38 0.85 1.23 7.80
CA SER A 38 0.95 0.17 6.79
C SER A 38 1.21 -1.19 7.42
N ALA A 39 1.99 -1.24 8.50
CA ALA A 39 2.24 -2.47 9.25
C ALA A 39 0.93 -3.05 9.83
N TYR A 40 0.09 -2.21 10.45
CA TYR A 40 -1.20 -2.63 10.99
C TYR A 40 -2.17 -3.11 9.89
N ILE A 41 -2.25 -2.38 8.78
CA ILE A 41 -3.12 -2.75 7.66
C ILE A 41 -2.63 -4.04 6.99
N GLY A 42 -1.32 -4.22 6.82
CA GLY A 42 -0.76 -5.45 6.26
C GLY A 42 -1.08 -6.68 7.11
N GLN A 43 -1.03 -6.55 8.44
CA GLN A 43 -1.46 -7.60 9.35
C GLN A 43 -2.95 -7.91 9.20
N LEU A 44 -3.81 -6.89 9.17
CA LEU A 44 -5.25 -7.08 8.96
C LEU A 44 -5.56 -7.76 7.63
N LEU A 45 -4.92 -7.35 6.54
CA LEU A 45 -5.12 -7.94 5.22
C LEU A 45 -4.70 -9.41 5.21
N ASN A 46 -3.54 -9.71 5.81
CA ASN A 46 -3.04 -11.08 5.94
C ASN A 46 -4.00 -11.95 6.77
N MET A 47 -4.55 -11.43 7.87
CA MET A 47 -5.57 -12.11 8.68
C MET A 47 -6.86 -12.39 7.89
N ASN A 48 -7.20 -11.53 6.92
CA ASN A 48 -8.36 -11.70 6.04
C ASN A 48 -8.04 -12.53 4.78
N GLY A 49 -6.88 -13.20 4.73
CA GLY A 49 -6.50 -14.10 3.64
C GLY A 49 -6.08 -13.38 2.35
N MET A 50 -5.83 -12.07 2.42
CA MET A 50 -5.32 -11.23 1.34
C MET A 50 -3.82 -11.01 1.51
N SER A 51 -3.07 -11.07 0.40
CA SER A 51 -1.62 -10.87 0.42
C SER A 51 -1.26 -9.46 -0.04
N VAL A 52 -0.43 -8.78 0.75
CA VAL A 52 0.16 -7.50 0.37
C VAL A 52 1.42 -7.78 -0.42
N LYS A 53 1.45 -7.33 -1.67
CA LYS A 53 2.58 -7.49 -2.58
C LYS A 53 3.67 -6.46 -2.32
N GLN A 54 3.26 -5.22 -2.05
CA GLN A 54 4.16 -4.10 -1.86
C GLN A 54 3.59 -3.10 -0.87
N ILE A 55 4.49 -2.51 -0.08
CA ILE A 55 4.24 -1.32 0.70
C ILE A 55 5.24 -0.28 0.22
N SER A 56 4.76 0.91 -0.16
CA SER A 56 5.59 2.02 -0.60
C SER A 56 5.22 3.28 0.17
N SER A 57 6.23 4.10 0.48
CA SER A 57 6.03 5.43 1.02
C SER A 57 6.42 6.45 -0.05
N VAL A 58 5.60 7.47 -0.23
CA VAL A 58 5.80 8.52 -1.23
C VAL A 58 5.66 9.91 -0.60
N SER A 59 6.26 10.88 -1.28
CA SER A 59 6.19 12.28 -0.85
C SER A 59 4.76 12.80 -0.94
N ASP A 60 4.43 13.82 -0.15
CA ASP A 60 3.13 14.48 -0.19
C ASP A 60 2.89 15.32 -1.47
N ASP A 61 3.88 15.39 -2.36
CA ASP A 61 3.76 16.00 -3.67
C ASP A 61 2.86 15.20 -4.64
N ARG A 62 2.01 15.93 -5.35
CA ARG A 62 1.01 15.36 -6.28
C ARG A 62 1.65 14.52 -7.40
N ALA A 63 2.82 14.90 -7.92
CA ALA A 63 3.46 14.15 -8.99
C ALA A 63 3.99 12.80 -8.49
N HIS A 64 4.50 12.75 -7.26
CA HIS A 64 4.93 11.50 -6.63
C HIS A 64 3.76 10.56 -6.35
N ILE A 65 2.64 11.09 -5.87
CA ILE A 65 1.41 10.31 -5.64
C ILE A 65 0.91 9.71 -6.96
N LEU A 66 0.85 10.49 -8.04
CA LEU A 66 0.38 10.03 -9.34
C LEU A 66 1.31 8.98 -9.99
N LYS A 67 2.61 9.03 -9.69
CA LYS A 67 3.57 8.03 -10.18
C LYS A 67 3.44 6.68 -9.47
N ALA A 68 2.88 6.67 -8.27
CA ALA A 68 2.76 5.48 -7.45
C ALA A 68 1.41 4.73 -7.60
N LEU A 69 0.43 5.35 -8.26
CA LEU A 69 -0.85 4.74 -8.63
C LEU A 69 -0.78 4.07 -10.01
#